data_AF-A0A973CT19-F1
#
_entry.id   AF-A0A973CT19-F1
#
_cell.length_a   1.000
_cell.length_b   1.000
_cell.length_c   1.000
_cell.angle_alpha   90.00
_cell.angle_beta   90.00
_cell.angle_gamma   90.00
#
_symmetry.space_group_name_H-M   'P 1'
#
loop_
_entity.id
_entity.type
_entity.pdbx_description
1 polymer ?
#
loop_
_entity_poly.entity_id
_entity_poly.type
_entity_poly.pdbx_seq_one_letter_code
_entity_poly.pdbx_strand_id
1 'polypeptide(L)'
;MGTAVSAPLRAFITEGMCALRIVASCEDFEWLYRCPEGLNCNEGTFKSYDCPVLDWQGPNENGQVWHEWETNDADFAILNSKDGDMTIIQGISYRVIVNHVKNGLEIKMTIMNKTNQTFHNVMGVPCLSARSEQFTDTDMERTYVETASGLTLLKDTDRGTGEKCRTHYHVEGEATNQHPGEWYWGERSQTTLVSGAILRESLDGQYTIATSWQRVLQVKDNQDEHACIHSDFCFGDLEPFETKSVKGRILFIRGDAAAALKELKESL
;
A
#
# COMPACT_ATOMS: atom_id res chain seq x y z
N MET A 1 20.20 -27.55 -10.17
CA MET A 1 19.63 -26.36 -10.82
C MET A 1 18.18 -26.26 -10.39
N GLY A 2 17.89 -25.46 -9.36
CA GLY A 2 16.52 -25.23 -8.91
C GLY A 2 15.79 -24.37 -9.94
N THR A 3 14.63 -24.81 -10.41
CA THR A 3 13.76 -24.02 -11.27
C THR A 3 13.21 -22.87 -10.43
N ALA A 4 13.84 -21.69 -10.53
CA ALA A 4 13.27 -20.47 -10.01
C ALA A 4 11.88 -20.33 -10.64
N VAL A 5 10.83 -20.41 -9.81
CA VAL A 5 9.45 -20.18 -10.24
C VAL A 5 9.45 -18.80 -10.88
N SER A 6 9.14 -18.71 -12.18
CA SER A 6 9.01 -17.42 -12.83
C SER A 6 7.81 -16.71 -12.22
N ALA A 7 8.05 -15.85 -11.24
CA ALA A 7 7.02 -15.00 -10.68
C ALA A 7 6.46 -14.13 -11.81
N PRO A 8 5.12 -14.01 -11.94
CA PRO A 8 4.55 -13.25 -13.03
C PRO A 8 4.75 -11.74 -12.84
N LEU A 9 5.14 -11.29 -11.65
CA LEU A 9 5.62 -9.93 -11.40
C LEU A 9 7.11 -9.93 -11.12
N ARG A 10 7.79 -8.89 -11.62
CA ARG A 10 9.18 -8.56 -11.27
C ARG A 10 9.22 -7.16 -10.68
N ALA A 11 10.12 -6.96 -9.72
CA ALA A 11 10.29 -5.68 -9.04
C ALA A 11 11.70 -5.16 -9.38
N PHE A 12 11.77 -3.92 -9.82
CA PHE A 12 12.98 -3.23 -10.20
C PHE A 12 13.12 -1.96 -9.39
N ILE A 13 14.34 -1.66 -8.98
CA ILE A 13 14.68 -0.43 -8.28
C ILE A 13 14.66 0.71 -9.30
N THR A 14 14.05 1.83 -8.91
CA THR A 14 14.13 3.09 -9.65
C THR A 14 14.87 4.11 -8.81
N GLU A 15 15.68 4.94 -9.46
CA GLU A 15 16.31 6.09 -8.80
C GLU A 15 15.25 7.17 -8.52
N GLY A 16 15.25 7.68 -7.29
CA GLY A 16 14.36 8.77 -6.88
C GLY A 16 12.91 8.33 -6.60
N MET A 17 12.25 9.09 -5.75
CA MET A 17 10.83 8.95 -5.34
C MET A 17 10.45 7.72 -4.50
N CYS A 18 11.40 7.00 -3.87
CA CYS A 18 11.08 5.92 -2.92
C CYS A 18 10.17 4.82 -3.53
N ALA A 19 10.32 4.56 -4.83
CA ALA A 19 9.43 3.67 -5.59
C ALA A 19 10.17 2.43 -6.11
N LEU A 20 9.40 1.33 -6.25
CA LEU A 20 9.75 0.17 -7.06
C LEU A 20 8.92 0.19 -8.32
N ARG A 21 9.58 -0.09 -9.45
CA ARG A 21 8.89 -0.42 -10.70
C ARG A 21 8.52 -1.89 -10.70
N ILE A 22 7.23 -2.19 -10.80
CA ILE A 22 6.69 -3.55 -10.89
C ILE A 22 6.25 -3.80 -12.32
N VAL A 23 6.71 -4.89 -12.92
CA VAL A 23 6.38 -5.24 -14.31
C VAL A 23 5.85 -6.67 -14.38
N ALA A 24 4.80 -6.88 -15.16
CA ALA A 24 4.32 -8.23 -15.48
C ALA A 24 5.30 -8.92 -16.45
N SER A 25 5.52 -10.22 -16.28
CA SER A 25 6.45 -10.98 -17.14
C SER A 25 5.82 -11.49 -18.43
N CYS A 26 4.49 -11.55 -18.48
CA CYS A 26 3.73 -12.05 -19.63
C CYS A 26 3.31 -10.95 -20.60
N GLU A 27 3.30 -9.69 -20.16
CA GLU A 27 2.81 -8.52 -20.89
C GLU A 27 3.59 -7.29 -20.41
N ASP A 28 3.63 -6.21 -21.19
CA ASP A 28 4.27 -4.95 -20.80
C ASP A 28 3.39 -4.11 -19.83
N PHE A 29 2.78 -4.76 -18.83
CA PHE A 29 2.04 -4.07 -17.78
C PHE A 29 2.98 -3.57 -16.70
N GLU A 30 2.78 -2.34 -16.26
CA GLU A 30 3.66 -1.67 -15.32
C GLU A 30 2.88 -0.95 -14.22
N TRP A 31 3.45 -1.02 -13.02
CA TRP A 31 3.04 -0.25 -11.86
C TRP A 31 4.24 0.40 -11.18
N LEU A 32 4.01 1.51 -10.49
CA LEU A 32 4.92 2.01 -9.48
C LEU A 32 4.39 1.69 -8.10
N TYR A 33 5.26 1.19 -7.24
CA TYR A 33 4.93 0.82 -5.88
C TYR A 33 5.76 1.61 -4.87
N ARG A 34 5.10 2.35 -3.99
CA ARG A 34 5.72 3.07 -2.88
C ARG A 34 5.28 2.42 -1.57
N CYS A 35 6.23 2.00 -0.75
CA CYS A 35 5.94 1.41 0.55
C CYS A 35 7.06 1.65 1.57
N PRO A 36 6.75 2.32 2.70
CA PRO A 36 5.57 3.16 2.90
C PRO A 36 5.65 4.44 2.03
N GLU A 37 4.55 4.79 1.36
CA GLU A 37 4.36 6.16 0.88
C GLU A 37 4.24 7.12 2.07
N GLY A 38 3.43 6.76 3.07
CA GLY A 38 3.33 7.46 4.35
C GLY A 38 3.41 6.52 5.56
N LEU A 39 3.90 7.03 6.69
CA LEU A 39 3.99 6.30 7.97
C LEU A 39 3.53 7.22 9.10
N ASN A 40 2.44 6.86 9.77
CA ASN A 40 1.73 7.72 10.71
C ASN A 40 1.32 6.98 11.98
N CYS A 41 1.02 7.71 13.04
CA CYS A 41 0.37 7.25 14.26
C CYS A 41 -0.48 8.39 14.85
N ASN A 42 -1.10 8.18 16.01
CA ASN A 42 -1.92 9.22 16.67
C ASN A 42 -1.09 10.44 17.09
N GLU A 43 0.19 10.25 17.42
CA GLU A 43 1.09 11.31 17.85
C GLU A 43 1.58 12.18 16.69
N GLY A 44 1.53 11.68 15.44
CA GLY A 44 1.97 12.42 14.27
C GLY A 44 2.44 11.55 13.11
N THR A 45 3.18 12.18 12.21
CA THR A 45 3.72 11.58 10.99
C THR A 45 5.23 11.40 11.10
N PHE A 46 5.71 10.19 10.80
CA PHE A 46 7.13 9.90 10.68
C PHE A 46 7.65 10.14 9.26
N LYS A 47 6.86 9.74 8.26
CA LYS A 47 7.22 9.82 6.83
C LYS A 47 6.01 10.27 6.00
N SER A 48 6.26 11.13 5.03
CA SER A 48 5.29 11.51 3.99
C SER A 48 5.75 11.03 2.60
N TYR A 49 4.90 11.21 1.59
CA TYR A 49 5.16 10.76 0.22
C TYR A 49 6.43 11.37 -0.37
N ASP A 50 6.77 12.60 0.01
CA ASP A 50 7.91 13.34 -0.52
C ASP A 50 9.21 13.20 0.28
N CYS A 51 9.16 12.73 1.53
CA CYS A 51 10.33 12.78 2.39
C CYS A 51 10.29 11.72 3.50
N PRO A 52 11.39 10.99 3.72
CA PRO A 52 12.63 11.03 2.91
C PRO A 52 12.44 10.38 1.53
N VAL A 53 13.21 10.84 0.54
CA VAL A 53 13.36 10.15 -0.74
C VAL A 53 14.59 9.26 -0.63
N LEU A 54 14.38 7.96 -0.42
CA LEU A 54 15.46 6.99 -0.33
C LEU A 54 15.25 5.91 -1.37
N ASP A 55 16.33 5.53 -2.01
CA ASP A 55 16.30 4.47 -3.02
C ASP A 55 16.06 3.11 -2.37
N TRP A 56 15.51 2.21 -3.17
CA TRP A 56 15.48 0.80 -2.83
C TRP A 56 16.87 0.18 -3.05
N GLN A 57 17.16 -0.89 -2.32
CA GLN A 57 18.41 -1.63 -2.36
C GLN A 57 18.21 -3.04 -2.92
N GLY A 58 19.26 -3.63 -3.49
CA GLY A 58 19.26 -4.96 -4.09
C GLY A 58 19.34 -4.94 -5.63
N PRO A 59 18.86 -6.00 -6.31
CA PRO A 59 18.44 -7.28 -5.73
C PRO A 59 19.62 -8.05 -5.12
N ASN A 60 19.39 -8.85 -4.08
CA ASN A 60 20.39 -9.82 -3.60
C ASN A 60 20.41 -11.10 -4.46
N GLU A 61 21.20 -12.11 -4.08
CA GLU A 61 21.33 -13.39 -4.80
C GLU A 61 20.01 -14.15 -5.01
N ASN A 62 18.99 -13.86 -4.20
CA ASN A 62 17.65 -14.47 -4.27
C ASN A 62 16.63 -13.57 -4.99
N GLY A 63 17.06 -12.47 -5.61
CA GLY A 63 16.17 -11.51 -6.28
C GLY A 63 15.44 -10.55 -5.33
N GLN A 64 15.70 -10.64 -4.02
CA GLN A 64 15.02 -9.81 -3.02
C GLN A 64 15.50 -8.36 -3.10
N VAL A 65 14.56 -7.43 -3.10
CA VAL A 65 14.81 -5.99 -2.94
C VAL A 65 14.31 -5.53 -1.57
N TRP A 66 14.94 -4.52 -1.00
CA TRP A 66 14.56 -4.00 0.30
C TRP A 66 14.73 -2.49 0.37
N HIS A 67 14.08 -1.87 1.35
CA HIS A 67 14.15 -0.45 1.60
C HIS A 67 14.13 -0.23 3.10
N GLU A 68 15.06 0.56 3.61
CA GLU A 68 15.23 0.76 5.05
C GLU A 68 15.51 2.23 5.34
N TRP A 69 15.02 2.66 6.49
CA TRP A 69 15.17 4.03 6.95
C TRP A 69 15.11 4.08 8.46
N GLU A 70 15.86 5.01 9.03
CA GLU A 70 15.75 5.42 10.43
C GLU A 70 15.61 6.93 10.45
N THR A 71 14.68 7.43 11.27
CA THR A 71 14.49 8.86 11.39
C THR A 71 15.78 9.56 11.85
N ASN A 72 16.11 10.66 11.20
CA ASN A 72 17.29 11.48 11.50
C ASN A 72 16.94 12.97 11.43
N ASP A 73 17.85 13.81 11.93
CA ASP A 73 17.64 15.25 12.05
C ASP A 73 17.53 15.96 10.70
N ALA A 74 18.20 15.45 9.66
CA ALA A 74 18.16 16.06 8.34
C ALA A 74 16.77 15.88 7.69
N ASP A 75 16.26 14.66 7.68
CA ASP A 75 14.91 14.37 7.17
C ASP A 75 13.83 15.09 7.98
N PHE A 76 14.01 15.15 9.31
CA PHE A 76 13.11 15.86 10.20
C PHE A 76 13.08 17.37 9.91
N ALA A 77 14.23 17.99 9.66
CA ALA A 77 14.29 19.41 9.29
C ALA A 77 13.59 19.67 7.94
N ILE A 78 13.76 18.79 6.96
CA ILE A 78 13.07 18.89 5.66
C ILE A 78 11.56 18.79 5.86
N LEU A 79 11.09 17.78 6.59
CA LEU A 79 9.67 17.57 6.85
C LEU A 79 9.02 18.75 7.56
N ASN A 80 9.68 19.33 8.58
CA ASN A 80 9.15 20.51 9.29
C ASN A 80 9.23 21.81 8.49
N SER A 81 10.10 21.89 7.47
CA SER A 81 10.16 23.06 6.59
C SER A 81 9.02 23.11 5.57
N LYS A 82 8.34 21.98 5.35
CA LYS A 82 7.17 21.89 4.49
C LYS A 82 5.96 22.37 5.28
N ASP A 83 5.61 23.63 5.07
CA ASP A 83 4.45 24.31 5.64
C ASP A 83 3.18 23.43 5.51
N GLY A 84 2.55 23.09 6.63
CA GLY A 84 1.37 22.22 6.68
C GLY A 84 0.96 21.85 8.10
N ASP A 85 -0.33 21.54 8.30
CA ASP A 85 -0.95 21.16 9.58
C ASP A 85 -0.46 19.80 10.14
N MET A 86 0.71 19.31 9.73
CA MET A 86 1.22 17.99 10.11
C MET A 86 2.15 18.09 11.31
N THR A 87 1.85 17.36 12.39
CA THR A 87 2.81 17.12 13.47
C THR A 87 3.83 16.09 13.01
N ILE A 88 5.04 16.51 12.68
CA ILE A 88 6.14 15.60 12.35
C ILE A 88 6.80 15.10 13.64
N ILE A 89 7.06 13.79 13.73
CA ILE A 89 7.69 13.16 14.89
C ILE A 89 8.85 12.26 14.47
N GLN A 90 9.78 12.03 15.40
CA GLN A 90 10.91 11.11 15.21
C GLN A 90 10.78 9.87 16.08
N GLY A 91 11.70 8.92 15.89
CA GLY A 91 11.87 7.81 16.80
C GLY A 91 11.42 6.46 16.26
N ILE A 92 11.37 6.30 14.93
CA ILE A 92 11.11 5.02 14.30
C ILE A 92 12.25 4.63 13.36
N SER A 93 12.45 3.33 13.23
CA SER A 93 13.18 2.76 12.10
C SER A 93 12.28 1.73 11.43
N TYR A 94 12.42 1.56 10.12
CA TYR A 94 11.71 0.53 9.39
C TYR A 94 12.59 -0.17 8.37
N ARG A 95 12.14 -1.37 7.99
CA ARG A 95 12.64 -2.11 6.83
C ARG A 95 11.48 -2.76 6.10
N VAL A 96 11.41 -2.54 4.80
CA VAL A 96 10.51 -3.21 3.86
C VAL A 96 11.32 -4.19 3.02
N ILE A 97 10.83 -5.41 2.89
CA ILE A 97 11.43 -6.47 2.08
C ILE A 97 10.39 -6.95 1.07
N VAL A 98 10.80 -7.11 -0.18
CA VAL A 98 9.96 -7.64 -1.25
C VAL A 98 10.58 -8.92 -1.82
N ASN A 99 9.80 -10.00 -1.78
CA ASN A 99 10.18 -11.31 -2.32
C ASN A 99 9.30 -11.64 -3.53
N HIS A 100 9.92 -12.14 -4.60
CA HIS A 100 9.20 -12.76 -5.71
C HIS A 100 8.68 -14.13 -5.28
N VAL A 101 7.39 -14.37 -5.47
CA VAL A 101 6.76 -15.65 -5.17
C VAL A 101 5.80 -16.02 -6.30
N LYS A 102 5.20 -17.21 -6.23
CA LYS A 102 4.18 -17.62 -7.20
C LYS A 102 3.10 -16.54 -7.30
N ASN A 103 2.66 -16.19 -8.50
CA ASN A 103 1.56 -15.25 -8.73
C ASN A 103 1.75 -13.82 -8.17
N GLY A 104 2.96 -13.38 -7.80
CA GLY A 104 3.19 -11.97 -7.49
C GLY A 104 4.36 -11.71 -6.53
N LEU A 105 4.20 -10.72 -5.64
CA LEU A 105 5.20 -10.28 -4.67
C LEU A 105 4.69 -10.45 -3.23
N GLU A 106 5.49 -11.04 -2.36
CA GLU A 106 5.28 -10.98 -0.89
C GLU A 106 6.04 -9.77 -0.36
N ILE A 107 5.41 -9.01 0.52
CA ILE A 107 5.96 -7.81 1.11
C ILE A 107 5.96 -7.98 2.62
N LYS A 108 7.06 -7.66 3.28
CA LYS A 108 7.12 -7.62 4.74
C LYS A 108 7.66 -6.27 5.15
N MET A 109 6.89 -5.53 5.95
CA MET A 109 7.37 -4.34 6.63
C MET A 109 7.61 -4.66 8.10
N THR A 110 8.78 -4.26 8.60
CA THR A 110 9.16 -4.32 10.02
C THR A 110 9.42 -2.92 10.49
N ILE A 111 8.89 -2.55 11.65
CA ILE A 111 9.13 -1.27 12.31
C ILE A 111 9.67 -1.49 13.71
N MET A 112 10.48 -0.56 14.20
CA MET A 112 10.98 -0.53 15.57
C MET A 112 10.83 0.87 16.16
N ASN A 113 10.22 0.95 17.34
CA ASN A 113 10.24 2.14 18.17
C ASN A 113 11.65 2.33 18.75
N LYS A 114 12.23 3.52 18.60
CA LYS A 114 13.59 3.85 19.07
C LYS A 114 13.58 4.69 20.34
N THR A 115 12.42 4.87 20.95
CA THR A 115 12.20 5.83 22.04
C THR A 115 11.62 5.13 23.28
N ASN A 116 11.48 5.91 24.35
CA ASN A 116 10.84 5.51 25.60
C ASN A 116 9.33 5.84 25.66
N GLN A 117 8.73 6.32 24.56
CA GLN A 117 7.30 6.63 24.49
C GLN A 117 6.55 5.52 23.74
N THR A 118 5.27 5.32 24.05
CA THR A 118 4.39 4.47 23.24
C THR A 118 3.85 5.27 22.05
N PHE A 119 3.82 4.68 20.86
CA PHE A 119 3.16 5.24 19.68
C PHE A 119 1.84 4.51 19.43
N HIS A 120 0.73 5.22 19.37
CA HIS A 120 -0.58 4.57 19.26
C HIS A 120 -1.02 4.40 17.81
N ASN A 121 -1.58 3.23 17.50
CA ASN A 121 -2.12 2.88 16.18
C ASN A 121 -1.15 3.15 15.00
N VAL A 122 0.09 2.72 15.07
CA VAL A 122 1.04 2.96 13.96
C VAL A 122 0.53 2.30 12.67
N MET A 123 0.48 3.07 11.58
CA MET A 123 -0.04 2.65 10.28
C MET A 123 0.87 3.07 9.12
N GLY A 124 0.90 2.25 8.06
CA GLY A 124 1.60 2.55 6.82
C GLY A 124 0.64 2.67 5.65
N VAL A 125 0.93 3.60 4.75
CA VAL A 125 0.17 3.86 3.52
C VAL A 125 1.02 3.36 2.35
N PRO A 126 0.75 2.19 1.76
CA PRO A 126 1.35 1.78 0.51
C PRO A 126 0.57 2.36 -0.67
N CYS A 127 1.23 2.57 -1.80
CA CYS A 127 0.60 3.04 -3.02
C CYS A 127 1.03 2.16 -4.20
N LEU A 128 0.06 1.57 -4.90
CA LEU A 128 0.28 0.83 -6.14
C LEU A 128 -0.38 1.58 -7.30
N SER A 129 0.43 2.34 -8.03
CA SER A 129 0.02 3.22 -9.13
C SER A 129 0.14 2.50 -10.47
N ALA A 130 -0.96 2.39 -11.21
CA ALA A 130 -0.93 1.84 -12.57
C ALA A 130 -0.23 2.82 -13.52
N ARG A 131 0.74 2.31 -14.29
CA ARG A 131 1.36 3.03 -15.41
C ARG A 131 0.88 2.54 -16.77
N SER A 132 0.18 1.39 -16.80
CA SER A 132 -0.47 0.85 -17.98
C SER A 132 -1.95 1.22 -18.01
N GLU A 133 -2.44 1.73 -19.15
CA GLU A 133 -3.86 2.02 -19.39
C GLU A 133 -4.78 0.80 -19.17
N GLN A 134 -4.23 -0.40 -19.29
CA GLN A 134 -4.96 -1.63 -19.00
C GLN A 134 -5.51 -1.66 -17.56
N PHE A 135 -4.86 -0.98 -16.62
CA PHE A 135 -5.22 -0.95 -15.21
C PHE A 135 -5.55 0.46 -14.69
N THR A 136 -5.80 1.43 -15.58
CA THR A 136 -6.49 2.67 -15.20
C THR A 136 -8.00 2.42 -15.20
N ASP A 137 -8.75 2.88 -14.19
CA ASP A 137 -10.18 2.58 -14.06
C ASP A 137 -10.99 3.81 -13.63
N THR A 138 -10.98 4.85 -14.44
CA THR A 138 -11.57 6.17 -14.14
C THR A 138 -13.06 6.09 -13.76
N ASP A 139 -13.80 5.18 -14.38
CA ASP A 139 -15.23 4.97 -14.12
C ASP A 139 -15.50 3.95 -12.99
N MET A 140 -14.45 3.38 -12.41
CA MET A 140 -14.51 2.44 -11.28
C MET A 140 -15.33 1.18 -11.55
N GLU A 141 -15.37 0.75 -12.82
CA GLU A 141 -16.17 -0.38 -13.27
C GLU A 141 -15.40 -1.70 -13.26
N ARG A 142 -14.11 -1.67 -12.90
CA ARG A 142 -13.20 -2.83 -12.89
C ARG A 142 -12.41 -2.95 -11.59
N THR A 143 -12.62 -2.05 -10.64
CA THR A 143 -12.00 -2.07 -9.32
C THR A 143 -12.99 -2.62 -8.30
N TYR A 144 -12.55 -3.60 -7.53
CA TYR A 144 -13.38 -4.34 -6.60
C TYR A 144 -12.82 -4.25 -5.18
N VAL A 145 -13.73 -4.31 -4.22
CA VAL A 145 -13.48 -4.46 -2.79
C VAL A 145 -14.40 -5.53 -2.23
N GLU A 146 -14.13 -6.01 -1.02
CA GLU A 146 -14.99 -6.98 -0.35
C GLU A 146 -15.87 -6.30 0.71
N THR A 147 -17.19 -6.41 0.55
CA THR A 147 -18.18 -5.97 1.52
C THR A 147 -18.85 -7.18 2.17
N ALA A 148 -19.77 -6.96 3.12
CA ALA A 148 -20.57 -8.03 3.71
C ALA A 148 -21.43 -8.79 2.68
N SER A 149 -21.70 -8.20 1.52
CA SER A 149 -22.42 -8.86 0.40
C SER A 149 -21.49 -9.61 -0.55
N GLY A 150 -20.18 -9.60 -0.26
CA GLY A 150 -19.13 -10.22 -1.08
C GLY A 150 -18.38 -9.19 -1.94
N LEU A 151 -17.78 -9.70 -3.01
CA LEU A 151 -16.99 -8.89 -3.93
C LEU A 151 -17.90 -7.87 -4.65
N THR A 152 -17.60 -6.59 -4.47
CA THR A 152 -18.42 -5.46 -4.90
C THR A 152 -17.58 -4.50 -5.74
N LEU A 153 -18.13 -4.02 -6.86
CA LEU A 153 -17.49 -2.98 -7.68
C LEU A 153 -17.49 -1.64 -6.95
N LEU A 154 -16.41 -0.89 -7.07
CA LEU A 154 -16.30 0.45 -6.47
C LEU A 154 -17.41 1.39 -6.95
N LYS A 155 -17.81 1.34 -8.22
CA LYS A 155 -18.94 2.14 -8.74
C LYS A 155 -20.28 1.88 -8.05
N ASP A 156 -20.45 0.71 -7.43
CA ASP A 156 -21.70 0.28 -6.78
C ASP A 156 -21.68 0.52 -5.26
N THR A 157 -20.60 1.12 -4.74
CA THR A 157 -20.48 1.50 -3.33
C THR A 157 -20.88 2.96 -3.11
N ASP A 158 -21.19 3.32 -1.85
CA ASP A 158 -21.09 4.73 -1.45
C ASP A 158 -19.62 5.15 -1.51
N ARG A 159 -19.35 6.31 -2.12
CA ARG A 159 -17.99 6.76 -2.42
C ARG A 159 -17.54 7.93 -1.53
N GLY A 160 -18.38 8.33 -0.58
CA GLY A 160 -18.16 9.53 0.22
C GLY A 160 -18.33 10.81 -0.61
N THR A 161 -17.78 11.92 -0.11
CA THR A 161 -17.96 13.26 -0.71
C THR A 161 -16.68 13.86 -1.29
N GLY A 162 -15.61 13.06 -1.39
CA GLY A 162 -14.38 13.45 -2.08
C GLY A 162 -14.58 13.73 -3.57
N GLU A 163 -13.50 14.17 -4.22
CA GLU A 163 -13.50 14.28 -5.68
C GLU A 163 -13.92 12.95 -6.33
N LYS A 164 -14.63 13.02 -7.47
CA LYS A 164 -15.12 11.83 -8.19
C LYS A 164 -14.03 10.86 -8.66
N CYS A 165 -12.76 11.22 -8.58
CA CYS A 165 -11.65 10.31 -8.86
C CYS A 165 -11.16 9.57 -7.61
N ARG A 166 -11.58 9.96 -6.40
CA ARG A 166 -11.08 9.43 -5.14
C ARG A 166 -12.19 8.72 -4.37
N THR A 167 -11.81 7.76 -3.55
CA THR A 167 -12.68 7.15 -2.55
C THR A 167 -11.86 6.56 -1.41
N HIS A 168 -12.46 6.50 -0.23
CA HIS A 168 -11.83 6.08 1.00
C HIS A 168 -12.82 5.29 1.86
N TYR A 169 -12.49 4.01 2.10
CA TYR A 169 -13.30 3.06 2.87
C TYR A 169 -12.62 2.64 4.16
N HIS A 170 -13.43 2.34 5.16
CA HIS A 170 -12.98 1.69 6.39
C HIS A 170 -13.13 0.17 6.32
N VAL A 171 -12.20 -0.54 6.94
CA VAL A 171 -12.30 -1.99 7.16
C VAL A 171 -12.89 -2.26 8.55
N GLU A 172 -13.92 -3.10 8.62
CA GLU A 172 -14.63 -3.42 9.85
C GLU A 172 -13.71 -3.92 10.98
N GLY A 173 -14.00 -3.51 12.21
CA GLY A 173 -13.32 -4.00 13.41
C GLY A 173 -12.00 -3.31 13.75
N GLU A 174 -11.55 -2.38 12.91
CA GLU A 174 -10.32 -1.64 13.13
C GLU A 174 -10.58 -0.20 13.63
N ALA A 175 -9.63 0.38 14.36
CA ALA A 175 -9.70 1.77 14.78
C ALA A 175 -9.01 2.65 13.74
N THR A 176 -9.70 3.66 13.22
CA THR A 176 -9.06 4.62 12.30
C THR A 176 -8.30 5.67 13.06
N ASN A 177 -7.12 6.01 12.54
CA ASN A 177 -6.45 7.24 12.90
C ASN A 177 -6.83 8.32 11.91
N GLN A 178 -7.05 9.52 12.40
CA GLN A 178 -6.93 10.70 11.57
C GLN A 178 -5.44 10.91 11.29
N HIS A 179 -5.04 10.82 10.02
CA HIS A 179 -3.67 11.13 9.63
C HIS A 179 -3.66 12.37 8.71
N PRO A 180 -2.53 13.09 8.65
CA PRO A 180 -2.43 14.21 7.75
C PRO A 180 -2.72 13.84 6.30
N GLY A 181 -3.44 14.71 5.59
CA GLY A 181 -3.87 14.48 4.23
C GLY A 181 -5.19 13.72 4.08
N GLU A 182 -5.90 13.36 5.15
CA GLU A 182 -7.26 12.80 5.03
C GLU A 182 -8.22 13.73 4.26
N TRP A 183 -8.07 15.05 4.40
CA TRP A 183 -8.85 16.04 3.67
C TRP A 183 -8.78 15.87 2.15
N TYR A 184 -7.68 15.34 1.61
CA TYR A 184 -7.47 15.08 0.18
C TYR A 184 -8.45 14.03 -0.37
N TRP A 185 -8.91 13.12 0.49
CA TRP A 185 -9.79 12.02 0.16
C TRP A 185 -11.28 12.35 0.32
N GLY A 186 -11.60 13.50 0.93
CA GLY A 186 -12.97 13.91 1.26
C GLY A 186 -13.57 13.13 2.43
N GLU A 187 -14.88 13.25 2.62
CA GLU A 187 -15.55 12.47 3.68
C GLU A 187 -15.51 10.98 3.32
N ARG A 188 -15.37 10.18 4.37
CA ARG A 188 -15.31 8.73 4.30
C ARG A 188 -16.61 8.15 3.73
N SER A 189 -16.49 7.11 2.90
CA SER A 189 -17.60 6.27 2.47
C SER A 189 -18.35 5.67 3.66
N GLN A 190 -19.67 5.60 3.57
CA GLN A 190 -20.56 4.85 4.47
C GLN A 190 -20.54 3.33 4.22
N THR A 191 -19.97 2.91 3.09
CA THR A 191 -19.70 1.49 2.82
C THR A 191 -18.55 1.00 3.69
N THR A 192 -18.81 -0.04 4.47
CA THR A 192 -17.81 -0.75 5.28
C THR A 192 -17.30 -1.98 4.54
N LEU A 193 -15.99 -2.19 4.55
CA LEU A 193 -15.34 -3.36 3.96
C LEU A 193 -15.12 -4.45 5.02
N VAL A 194 -15.18 -5.71 4.60
CA VAL A 194 -14.90 -6.87 5.50
C VAL A 194 -13.47 -7.38 5.36
N SER A 195 -12.73 -6.89 4.37
CA SER A 195 -11.30 -7.15 4.23
C SER A 195 -10.57 -5.94 3.64
N GLY A 196 -9.25 -5.90 3.83
CA GLY A 196 -8.39 -4.88 3.26
C GLY A 196 -8.00 -5.09 1.80
N ALA A 197 -8.67 -6.02 1.10
CA ALA A 197 -8.36 -6.35 -0.27
C ALA A 197 -8.95 -5.34 -1.24
N ILE A 198 -8.11 -4.85 -2.15
CA ILE A 198 -8.52 -4.09 -3.33
C ILE A 198 -7.92 -4.73 -4.58
N LEU A 199 -8.77 -4.90 -5.59
CA LEU A 199 -8.47 -5.65 -6.80
C LEU A 199 -8.85 -4.83 -8.02
N ARG A 200 -8.14 -5.00 -9.12
CA ARG A 200 -8.45 -4.37 -10.39
C ARG A 200 -8.24 -5.32 -11.55
N GLU A 201 -9.28 -5.45 -12.36
CA GLU A 201 -9.22 -6.22 -13.61
C GLU A 201 -8.65 -5.38 -14.75
N SER A 202 -7.90 -6.02 -15.64
CA SER A 202 -7.43 -5.43 -16.89
C SER A 202 -8.60 -5.04 -17.80
N LEU A 203 -8.38 -4.15 -18.77
CA LEU A 203 -9.45 -3.62 -19.62
C LEU A 203 -10.08 -4.72 -20.48
N ASP A 204 -9.30 -5.74 -20.83
CA ASP A 204 -9.75 -6.92 -21.56
C ASP A 204 -10.34 -8.02 -20.67
N GLY A 205 -10.36 -7.83 -19.34
CA GLY A 205 -10.87 -8.78 -18.36
C GLY A 205 -10.05 -10.07 -18.22
N GLN A 206 -8.84 -10.14 -18.79
CA GLN A 206 -8.03 -11.36 -18.74
C GLN A 206 -7.18 -11.49 -17.48
N TYR A 207 -6.83 -10.37 -16.84
CA TYR A 207 -5.86 -10.32 -15.75
C TYR A 207 -6.41 -9.52 -14.58
N THR A 208 -5.99 -9.88 -13.38
CA THR A 208 -6.31 -9.12 -12.16
C THR A 208 -5.03 -8.82 -11.38
N ILE A 209 -4.85 -7.55 -11.01
CA ILE A 209 -3.89 -7.10 -9.99
C ILE A 209 -4.65 -6.90 -8.67
N ALA A 210 -4.08 -7.34 -7.56
CA ALA A 210 -4.69 -7.16 -6.25
C ALA A 210 -3.64 -6.87 -5.19
N THR A 211 -4.02 -6.13 -4.15
CA THR A 211 -3.15 -5.91 -2.99
C THR A 211 -3.94 -5.97 -1.69
N SER A 212 -3.32 -6.53 -0.65
CA SER A 212 -3.82 -6.51 0.73
C SER A 212 -2.69 -6.77 1.73
N TRP A 213 -2.98 -6.57 3.00
CA TRP A 213 -2.11 -6.88 4.13
C TRP A 213 -2.84 -7.70 5.18
N GLN A 214 -2.08 -8.32 6.08
CA GLN A 214 -2.63 -9.13 7.18
C GLN A 214 -3.55 -8.32 8.11
N ARG A 215 -3.30 -7.02 8.24
CA ARG A 215 -4.12 -6.09 9.01
C ARG A 215 -4.19 -4.75 8.29
N VAL A 216 -5.39 -4.31 7.95
CA VAL A 216 -5.67 -3.14 7.11
C VAL A 216 -6.74 -2.30 7.79
N LEU A 217 -6.50 -1.00 7.95
CA LEU A 217 -7.48 -0.08 8.53
C LEU A 217 -8.42 0.48 7.47
N GLN A 218 -7.87 0.77 6.30
CA GLN A 218 -8.57 1.51 5.26
C GLN A 218 -8.07 1.11 3.87
N VAL A 219 -8.98 1.20 2.92
CA VAL A 219 -8.72 0.99 1.50
C VAL A 219 -9.03 2.29 0.79
N LYS A 220 -8.16 2.69 -0.14
CA LYS A 220 -8.35 3.91 -0.91
C LYS A 220 -8.10 3.65 -2.37
N ASP A 221 -8.76 4.44 -3.19
CA ASP A 221 -8.61 4.41 -4.64
C ASP A 221 -8.56 5.83 -5.18
N ASN A 222 -7.59 6.10 -6.05
CA ASN A 222 -7.42 7.38 -6.71
C ASN A 222 -7.22 7.20 -8.22
N GLN A 223 -8.11 7.77 -9.02
CA GLN A 223 -8.15 7.71 -10.48
C GLN A 223 -7.82 9.04 -11.17
N ASP A 224 -7.13 9.95 -10.47
CA ASP A 224 -6.47 11.06 -11.15
C ASP A 224 -5.25 10.55 -11.96
N GLU A 225 -4.28 11.41 -12.25
CA GLU A 225 -3.06 11.06 -12.99
C GLU A 225 -2.22 9.95 -12.33
N HIS A 226 -2.51 9.56 -11.09
CA HIS A 226 -1.82 8.51 -10.37
C HIS A 226 -2.42 7.11 -10.58
N ALA A 227 -3.72 6.99 -10.87
CA ALA A 227 -4.42 5.71 -11.07
C ALA A 227 -4.01 4.62 -10.07
N CYS A 228 -4.05 4.93 -8.77
CA CYS A 228 -3.50 4.09 -7.72
C CYS A 228 -4.55 3.48 -6.79
N ILE A 229 -4.21 2.31 -6.27
CA ILE A 229 -4.96 1.61 -5.21
C ILE A 229 -4.09 1.53 -3.95
N HIS A 230 -4.75 1.60 -2.80
CA HIS A 230 -4.12 1.60 -1.48
C HIS A 230 -4.82 0.61 -0.55
N SER A 231 -4.01 -0.11 0.23
CA SER A 231 -4.45 -0.99 1.30
C SER A 231 -3.60 -0.66 2.53
N ASP A 232 -4.09 0.29 3.33
CA ASP A 232 -3.32 0.93 4.38
C ASP A 232 -3.26 0.03 5.62
N PHE A 233 -2.07 -0.48 5.91
CA PHE A 233 -1.85 -1.49 6.93
C PHE A 233 -1.57 -0.88 8.31
N CYS A 234 -1.73 -1.69 9.36
CA CYS A 234 -1.55 -1.26 10.74
C CYS A 234 -0.75 -2.25 11.59
N PHE A 235 0.05 -1.70 12.48
CA PHE A 235 0.83 -2.42 13.50
C PHE A 235 0.16 -2.38 14.89
N GLY A 236 -0.87 -1.54 15.05
CA GLY A 236 -1.46 -1.18 16.34
C GLY A 236 -0.52 -0.29 17.14
N ASP A 237 -0.66 -0.32 18.45
CA ASP A 237 0.25 0.40 19.34
C ASP A 237 1.66 -0.19 19.25
N LEU A 238 2.68 0.65 19.38
CA LEU A 238 4.08 0.24 19.35
C LEU A 238 4.75 0.72 20.64
N GLU A 239 4.98 -0.22 21.54
CA GLU A 239 5.55 0.06 22.87
C GLU A 239 7.01 0.52 22.77
N PRO A 240 7.56 1.13 23.84
CA PRO A 240 8.97 1.51 23.90
C PRO A 240 9.90 0.38 23.48
N PHE A 241 10.78 0.66 22.51
CA PHE A 241 11.76 -0.29 21.97
C PHE A 241 11.17 -1.56 21.31
N GLU A 242 9.85 -1.62 21.11
CA GLU A 242 9.19 -2.75 20.48
C GLU A 242 9.48 -2.81 18.97
N THR A 243 9.59 -4.03 18.45
CA THR A 243 9.66 -4.31 17.01
C THR A 243 8.44 -5.11 16.58
N LYS A 244 7.74 -4.63 15.55
CA LYS A 244 6.59 -5.33 14.94
C LYS A 244 6.79 -5.53 13.45
N SER A 245 6.14 -6.55 12.91
CA SER A 245 6.09 -6.79 11.47
C SER A 245 4.68 -7.03 10.99
N VAL A 246 4.41 -6.67 9.75
CA VAL A 246 3.18 -6.99 9.02
C VAL A 246 3.53 -7.49 7.63
N LYS A 247 2.79 -8.49 7.15
CA LYS A 247 2.94 -9.00 5.79
C LYS A 247 1.85 -8.46 4.88
N GLY A 248 2.25 -8.24 3.64
CA GLY A 248 1.42 -7.78 2.54
C GLY A 248 1.69 -8.59 1.28
N ARG A 249 0.80 -8.40 0.31
CA ARG A 249 0.81 -9.16 -0.93
C ARG A 249 0.40 -8.26 -2.08
N ILE A 250 1.18 -8.28 -3.15
CA ILE A 250 0.73 -7.84 -4.47
C ILE A 250 0.57 -9.10 -5.32
N LEU A 251 -0.65 -9.39 -5.73
CA LEU A 251 -1.01 -10.56 -6.52
C LEU A 251 -1.30 -10.13 -7.96
N PHE A 252 -0.79 -10.88 -8.93
CA PHE A 252 -1.14 -10.74 -10.33
C PHE A 252 -1.42 -12.12 -10.92
N ILE A 253 -2.64 -12.32 -11.41
CA ILE A 253 -3.07 -13.58 -12.02
C ILE A 253 -3.76 -13.33 -13.35
N ARG A 254 -3.77 -14.38 -14.18
CA ARG A 254 -4.74 -14.49 -15.27
C ARG A 254 -6.05 -15.04 -14.69
N GLY A 255 -7.12 -14.27 -14.74
CA GLY A 255 -8.38 -14.59 -14.10
C GLY A 255 -9.09 -13.36 -13.56
N ASP A 256 -10.30 -13.58 -13.06
CA ASP A 256 -11.19 -12.55 -12.52
C ASP A 256 -10.84 -12.18 -11.06
N ALA A 257 -11.50 -11.13 -10.58
CA ALA A 257 -11.34 -10.61 -9.23
C ALA A 257 -11.78 -11.62 -8.14
N ALA A 258 -12.70 -12.55 -8.45
CA ALA A 258 -13.10 -13.58 -7.49
C ALA A 258 -11.98 -14.62 -7.26
N ALA A 259 -11.33 -15.06 -8.34
CA ALA A 259 -10.16 -15.94 -8.28
C ALA A 259 -8.99 -15.25 -7.55
N ALA A 260 -8.76 -13.97 -7.86
CA ALA A 260 -7.70 -13.18 -7.23
C ALA A 260 -7.95 -12.97 -5.73
N LEU A 261 -9.19 -12.66 -5.31
CA LEU A 261 -9.54 -12.51 -3.90
C LEU A 261 -9.31 -13.81 -3.13
N LYS A 262 -9.72 -14.95 -3.71
CA LYS A 262 -9.51 -16.26 -3.10
C LYS A 262 -8.03 -16.54 -2.87
N GLU A 263 -7.20 -16.37 -3.91
CA GLU A 263 -5.76 -16.62 -3.79
C GLU A 263 -5.09 -15.65 -2.82
N LEU A 264 -5.49 -14.38 -2.83
CA LEU A 264 -4.96 -13.36 -1.91
C LEU A 264 -5.20 -13.76 -0.45
N LYS A 265 -6.41 -14.23 -0.12
CA LYS A 265 -6.78 -14.72 1.22
C LYS A 265 -6.01 -15.98 1.63
N GLU A 266 -5.72 -16.87 0.71
CA GLU A 266 -4.93 -18.08 0.99
C GLU A 266 -3.44 -17.76 1.24
N SER A 267 -2.99 -16.55 0.90
CA SER A 267 -1.58 -16.15 0.94
C SER A 267 -1.18 -15.20 2.09
N LEU A 268 -2.15 -14.71 2.87
CA LEU A 268 -1.95 -13.74 3.97
C LEU A 268 -2.25 -14.36 5.33
#